data_AF-A0A1H0PE87-F1
#
_entry.id   AF-A0A1H0PE87-F1
#
_cell.length_a   1.000
_cell.length_b   1.000
_cell.length_c   1.000
_cell.angle_alpha   90.00
_cell.angle_beta   90.00
_cell.angle_gamma   90.00
#
_symmetry.space_group_name_H-M   'P 1'
#
loop_
_entity.id
_entity.type
_entity.pdbx_description
1 polymer ?
#
loop_
_entity_poly.entity_id
_entity_poly.type
_entity_poly.pdbx_seq_one_letter_code
_entity_poly.pdbx_strand_id
1 'polypeptide(L)'
;MIRSRRPTPTAPVRVGLLVATGVLLTGAALWAGANGPWTGRPERTRSEPTDLPTLPTFTPPTLPTRAPVNPRTGTGSSFDPTIVLLILGGVLLVALVLMAGSMIRNRSDGAGPKRPKSPVRDEVIPSPSQPDPARPFDTREAADYVIASWEQVERQAGATGFGRGPAQTPTEFLDALRAAYPMDERACAELLALYQRARFDHVRLRPDTAARARACADIVLGAITASWSPP
;
A
#
# COMPACT_ATOMS: atom_id res chain seq x y z
N MET A 1 22.12 19.76 19.87
CA MET A 1 22.30 18.40 19.29
C MET A 1 21.74 17.37 20.26
N ILE A 2 20.48 16.94 20.10
CA ILE A 2 19.85 15.95 20.97
C ILE A 2 19.65 14.66 20.16
N ARG A 3 20.41 13.63 20.52
CA ARG A 3 20.41 12.30 19.91
C ARG A 3 19.16 11.56 20.40
N SER A 4 18.12 11.48 19.58
CA SER A 4 16.89 10.74 19.90
C SER A 4 17.20 9.24 20.01
N ARG A 5 17.10 8.70 21.23
CA ARG A 5 17.16 7.25 21.47
C ARG A 5 15.91 6.62 20.87
N ARG A 6 16.08 5.81 19.82
CA ARG A 6 14.99 4.99 19.27
C ARG A 6 14.48 4.03 20.36
N PRO A 7 13.16 3.89 20.56
CA PRO A 7 12.62 2.95 21.52
C PRO A 7 13.02 1.54 21.08
N THR A 8 13.88 0.90 21.87
CA THR A 8 14.25 -0.50 21.67
C THR A 8 13.02 -1.37 21.94
N PRO A 9 12.57 -2.19 20.97
CA PRO A 9 11.49 -3.15 21.23
C PRO A 9 11.90 -4.05 22.39
N THR A 10 10.95 -4.33 23.29
CA THR A 10 11.16 -5.20 24.45
C THR A 10 11.63 -6.58 23.98
N ALA A 11 12.45 -7.26 24.80
CA ALA A 11 13.00 -8.58 24.50
C ALA A 11 12.00 -9.59 23.88
N PRO A 12 10.74 -9.73 24.37
CA PRO A 12 9.79 -10.67 23.77
C PRO A 12 9.37 -10.30 22.34
N VAL A 13 9.32 -9.01 22.00
CA VAL A 13 8.98 -8.54 20.64
C VAL A 13 10.11 -8.85 19.66
N ARG A 14 11.36 -8.76 20.11
CA ARG A 14 12.53 -9.11 19.28
C ARG A 14 12.59 -10.60 18.98
N VAL A 15 12.33 -11.43 19.99
CA VAL A 15 12.27 -12.89 19.83
C VAL A 15 11.12 -13.27 18.89
N GLY A 16 9.94 -12.67 19.06
CA GLY A 16 8.80 -12.88 18.15
C GLY A 16 9.11 -12.50 16.70
N LEU A 17 9.78 -11.37 16.47
CA LEU A 17 10.18 -10.91 15.14
C LEU A 17 11.19 -11.88 14.48
N LEU A 18 12.18 -12.36 15.25
CA LEU A 18 13.17 -13.32 14.76
C LEU A 18 12.53 -14.66 14.38
N VAL A 19 11.62 -15.16 15.23
CA VAL A 19 10.88 -16.40 14.95
C VAL A 19 10.00 -16.24 13.71
N ALA A 20 9.25 -15.15 13.60
CA ALA A 20 8.39 -14.88 12.45
C ALA A 20 9.19 -14.76 11.15
N THR A 21 10.34 -14.07 11.19
CA THR A 21 11.23 -13.92 10.03
C THR A 21 11.81 -15.27 9.62
N GLY A 22 12.24 -16.09 10.59
CA GLY A 22 12.73 -17.45 10.33
C GLY A 22 11.69 -18.32 9.64
N VAL A 23 10.46 -18.35 10.17
CA VAL A 23 9.34 -19.09 9.58
C VAL A 23 9.04 -18.60 8.16
N LEU A 24 9.04 -17.29 7.94
CA LEU A 24 8.73 -16.70 6.63
C LEU A 24 9.81 -17.03 5.59
N LEU A 25 11.08 -16.98 5.98
CA LEU A 25 12.20 -17.35 5.10
C LEU A 25 12.20 -18.84 4.77
N THR A 26 11.95 -19.71 5.76
CA THR A 26 11.86 -21.16 5.53
C THR A 26 10.66 -21.49 4.62
N GLY A 27 9.51 -20.86 4.85
CA GLY A 27 8.33 -21.03 4.00
C GLY A 27 8.58 -20.57 2.55
N ALA A 28 9.21 -19.40 2.37
CA ALA A 28 9.57 -18.90 1.06
C ALA A 28 10.57 -19.82 0.33
N ALA A 29 11.57 -20.35 1.04
CA ALA A 29 12.53 -21.29 0.46
C ALA A 29 11.88 -22.61 0.02
N LEU A 30 10.98 -23.17 0.85
CA LEU A 30 10.22 -24.36 0.50
C LEU A 30 9.28 -24.12 -0.68
N TRP A 31 8.62 -22.96 -0.72
CA TRP A 31 7.73 -22.57 -1.82
C TRP A 31 8.49 -22.35 -3.13
N ALA A 32 9.67 -21.73 -3.07
CA ALA A 32 10.54 -21.57 -4.23
C ALA A 32 11.06 -22.93 -4.75
N GLY A 33 11.31 -23.90 -3.88
CA GLY A 33 11.68 -25.27 -4.28
C GLY A 33 10.53 -26.07 -4.91
N ALA A 34 9.29 -25.82 -4.49
CA ALA A 34 8.10 -26.50 -5.00
C ALA A 34 7.65 -25.97 -6.38
N ASN A 35 7.87 -24.68 -6.66
CA ASN A 35 7.62 -24.08 -7.96
C ASN A 35 8.88 -24.22 -8.81
N GLY A 36 9.00 -25.36 -9.50
CA GLY A 36 10.14 -25.73 -10.35
C GLY A 36 10.61 -24.62 -11.30
N PRO A 37 11.80 -24.78 -11.94
CA PRO A 37 12.52 -23.70 -12.60
C PRO A 37 11.63 -22.87 -13.51
N TRP A 38 11.70 -21.54 -13.31
CA TRP A 38 10.95 -20.57 -14.08
C TRP A 38 11.34 -20.68 -15.56
N THR A 39 10.54 -21.42 -16.32
CA THR A 39 10.70 -21.50 -17.77
C THR A 39 9.91 -20.35 -18.37
N GLY A 40 10.63 -19.29 -18.74
CA GLY A 40 10.06 -18.19 -19.50
C GLY A 40 9.43 -18.77 -20.77
N ARG A 41 8.11 -18.65 -20.91
CA ARG A 41 7.42 -19.03 -22.14
C ARG A 41 7.88 -18.04 -23.22
N PRO A 42 8.58 -18.46 -24.29
CA PRO A 42 8.97 -17.53 -25.33
C PRO A 42 7.71 -16.86 -25.87
N GLU A 43 7.78 -15.54 -26.00
CA GLU A 43 6.71 -14.70 -26.51
C GLU A 43 6.27 -15.27 -27.85
N ARG A 44 5.03 -15.75 -27.91
CA ARG A 44 4.47 -16.32 -29.14
C ARG A 44 4.16 -15.13 -30.03
N THR A 45 5.14 -14.69 -30.82
CA THR A 45 4.96 -13.67 -31.86
C THR A 45 3.75 -14.09 -32.68
N ARG A 46 2.67 -13.33 -32.58
CA ARG A 46 1.48 -13.55 -33.40
C ARG A 46 1.88 -13.15 -34.81
N SER A 47 2.29 -14.12 -35.62
CA SER A 47 2.44 -13.91 -37.06
C SER A 47 1.08 -13.50 -37.59
N GLU A 48 0.95 -12.24 -37.96
CA GLU A 48 -0.10 -11.76 -38.84
C GLU A 48 -0.07 -12.65 -40.10
N PRO A 49 -1.19 -13.19 -40.59
CA PRO A 49 -1.17 -14.03 -41.78
C PRO A 49 -0.78 -13.16 -42.97
N THR A 50 0.50 -13.19 -43.36
CA THR A 50 0.90 -12.76 -44.69
C THR A 50 0.30 -13.76 -45.66
N ASP A 51 -0.51 -13.29 -46.61
CA ASP A 51 -1.00 -14.10 -47.73
C ASP A 51 0.21 -14.63 -48.54
N LEU A 52 0.63 -15.84 -48.21
CA LEU A 52 1.68 -16.57 -48.92
C LEU A 52 1.04 -17.37 -50.07
N PRO A 53 1.66 -17.41 -51.26
CA PRO A 53 1.19 -18.25 -52.35
C PRO A 53 1.23 -19.73 -51.93
N THR A 54 0.15 -20.46 -52.21
CA THR A 54 0.00 -21.89 -51.90
C THR A 54 1.10 -22.71 -52.58
N LEU A 55 2.05 -23.23 -51.80
CA LEU A 55 3.00 -24.23 -52.26
C LEU A 55 2.31 -25.60 -52.39
N PRO A 56 2.71 -26.45 -53.37
CA PRO A 56 2.14 -27.79 -53.51
C PRO A 56 2.38 -28.63 -52.26
N THR A 57 1.34 -29.33 -51.82
CA THR A 57 1.35 -30.18 -50.63
C THR A 57 2.40 -31.29 -50.77
N PHE A 58 3.43 -31.24 -49.93
CA PHE A 58 4.39 -32.32 -49.78
C PHE A 58 3.83 -33.34 -48.79
N THR A 59 3.63 -34.59 -49.23
CA THR A 59 3.21 -35.69 -48.35
C THR A 59 4.47 -36.31 -47.72
N PRO A 60 4.76 -36.11 -46.42
CA PRO A 60 5.91 -36.74 -45.79
C PRO A 60 5.71 -38.26 -45.69
N PRO A 61 6.76 -39.08 -45.85
CA PRO A 61 6.66 -40.52 -45.65
C PRO A 61 6.37 -40.85 -44.19
N THR A 62 5.46 -41.80 -43.98
CA THR A 62 5.08 -42.29 -42.63
C THR A 62 6.26 -43.01 -41.98
N LEU A 63 6.86 -42.38 -40.97
CA LEU A 63 7.84 -43.03 -40.09
C LEU A 63 7.13 -43.96 -39.09
N PRO A 64 7.72 -45.13 -38.73
CA PRO A 64 7.13 -46.01 -37.73
C PRO A 64 7.04 -45.28 -36.38
N THR A 65 5.83 -45.28 -35.81
CA THR A 65 5.55 -44.67 -34.51
C THR A 65 6.26 -45.45 -33.41
N ARG A 66 7.28 -44.85 -32.80
CA ARG A 66 7.90 -45.38 -31.57
C ARG A 66 6.89 -45.26 -30.43
N ALA A 67 6.56 -46.39 -29.78
CA ALA A 67 5.65 -46.40 -28.64
C ALA A 67 6.13 -45.44 -27.54
N PRO A 68 5.24 -44.67 -26.89
CA PRO A 68 5.61 -43.76 -25.82
C PRO A 68 6.17 -44.56 -24.64
N VAL A 69 7.42 -44.28 -24.27
CA VAL A 69 7.98 -44.70 -22.98
C VAL A 69 7.23 -43.90 -21.91
N ASN A 70 6.39 -44.56 -21.12
CA ASN A 70 5.83 -43.96 -19.93
C ASN A 70 6.98 -43.59 -18.99
N PRO A 71 7.15 -42.32 -18.61
CA PRO A 71 8.13 -41.97 -17.59
C PRO A 71 7.73 -42.70 -16.31
N ARG A 72 8.65 -43.50 -15.75
CA ARG A 72 8.52 -44.00 -14.37
C ARG A 72 8.26 -42.78 -13.50
N THR A 73 7.08 -42.71 -12.90
CA THR A 73 6.77 -41.80 -11.80
C THR A 73 7.81 -42.07 -10.72
N GLY A 74 8.81 -41.19 -10.65
CA GLY A 74 9.80 -41.23 -9.60
C GLY A 74 9.08 -41.13 -8.27
N THR A 75 9.42 -42.03 -7.35
CA THR A 75 8.99 -42.04 -5.95
C THR A 75 9.58 -40.81 -5.26
N GLY A 76 9.04 -39.64 -5.57
CA GLY A 76 9.40 -38.37 -4.94
C GLY A 76 8.76 -38.31 -3.56
N SER A 77 9.59 -38.36 -2.52
CA SER A 77 9.34 -37.96 -1.13
C SER A 77 7.87 -37.64 -0.80
N SER A 78 7.19 -38.60 -0.17
CA SER A 78 5.85 -38.44 0.39
C SER A 78 5.85 -37.35 1.46
N PHE A 79 5.71 -36.09 1.07
CA PHE A 79 5.31 -35.04 1.99
C PHE A 79 3.91 -35.35 2.45
N ASP A 80 3.78 -35.75 3.71
CA ASP A 80 2.48 -36.03 4.29
C ASP A 80 1.66 -34.72 4.30
N PRO A 81 0.56 -34.65 3.52
CA PRO A 81 -0.25 -33.44 3.42
C PRO A 81 -0.83 -33.01 4.77
N THR A 82 -0.92 -33.93 5.75
CA THR A 82 -1.38 -33.62 7.10
C THR A 82 -0.42 -32.69 7.84
N ILE A 83 0.90 -32.85 7.65
CA ILE A 83 1.92 -31.99 8.28
C ILE A 83 1.82 -30.56 7.71
N VAL A 84 1.62 -30.44 6.39
CA VAL A 84 1.42 -29.14 5.73
C VAL A 84 0.15 -28.47 6.26
N LEU A 85 -0.94 -29.21 6.39
CA LEU A 85 -2.22 -28.69 6.89
C LEU A 85 -2.12 -28.24 8.36
N LEU A 86 -1.36 -28.97 9.19
CA LEU A 86 -1.11 -28.62 10.59
C LEU A 86 -0.26 -27.36 10.72
N ILE A 87 0.81 -27.23 9.92
CA ILE A 87 1.64 -26.02 9.89
C ILE A 87 0.80 -24.82 9.43
N LEU A 88 0.02 -24.98 8.35
CA LEU A 88 -0.85 -23.92 7.83
C LEU A 88 -1.92 -23.52 8.85
N GLY A 89 -2.55 -24.49 9.51
CA GLY A 89 -3.53 -24.25 10.57
C GLY A 89 -2.91 -23.56 11.79
N GLY A 90 -1.71 -23.96 12.20
CA GLY A 90 -0.98 -23.32 13.30
C GLY A 90 -0.59 -21.88 12.98
N VAL A 91 -0.09 -21.62 11.77
CA VAL A 91 0.24 -20.25 11.31
C VAL A 91 -1.01 -19.38 11.23
N LEU A 92 -2.12 -19.92 10.69
CA LEU A 92 -3.40 -19.22 10.63
C LEU A 92 -3.91 -18.88 12.03
N LEU A 93 -3.87 -19.83 12.98
CA LEU A 93 -4.29 -19.63 14.36
C LEU A 93 -3.45 -18.54 15.03
N VAL A 94 -2.12 -18.59 14.90
CA VAL A 94 -1.22 -17.56 15.44
C VAL A 94 -1.51 -16.20 14.82
N ALA A 95 -1.70 -16.12 13.49
CA ALA A 95 -2.06 -14.89 12.81
C ALA A 95 -3.40 -14.34 13.31
N LEU A 96 -4.39 -15.20 13.52
CA LEU A 96 -5.73 -14.81 14.00
C LEU A 96 -5.69 -14.35 15.46
N VAL A 97 -4.88 -14.98 16.31
CA VAL A 97 -4.62 -14.56 17.69
C VAL A 97 -3.87 -13.22 17.73
N LEU A 98 -2.88 -13.01 16.86
CA LEU A 98 -2.17 -11.74 16.75
C LEU A 98 -3.07 -10.63 16.20
N MET A 99 -3.93 -10.93 15.23
CA MET A 99 -4.87 -9.98 14.64
C MET A 99 -6.00 -9.64 15.61
N ALA A 100 -6.56 -10.63 16.32
CA ALA A 100 -7.53 -10.40 17.38
C ALA A 100 -6.90 -9.62 18.54
N GLY A 101 -5.69 -9.98 18.96
CA GLY A 101 -4.95 -9.28 19.99
C GLY A 101 -4.63 -7.84 19.61
N SER A 102 -4.23 -7.58 18.35
CA SER A 102 -3.98 -6.22 17.85
C SER A 102 -5.27 -5.43 17.73
N MET A 103 -6.37 -6.04 17.27
CA MET A 103 -7.67 -5.39 17.13
C MET A 103 -8.29 -5.05 18.50
N ILE A 104 -8.13 -5.92 19.49
CA ILE A 104 -8.58 -5.66 20.87
C ILE A 104 -7.71 -4.59 21.53
N ARG A 105 -6.37 -4.62 21.36
CA ARG A 105 -5.48 -3.55 21.85
C ARG A 105 -5.76 -2.20 21.18
N ASN A 106 -6.06 -2.20 19.89
CA ASN A 106 -6.35 -0.99 19.14
C ASN A 106 -7.77 -0.46 19.43
N ARG A 107 -8.70 -1.32 19.86
CA ARG A 107 -10.02 -0.92 20.36
C ARG A 107 -9.98 -0.39 21.80
N SER A 108 -9.08 -0.88 22.66
CA SER A 108 -8.88 -0.32 24.01
C SER A 108 -8.21 1.05 24.02
N ASP A 109 -7.53 1.44 22.93
CA ASP A 109 -7.01 2.79 22.73
C ASP A 109 -8.05 3.76 22.12
N GLY A 110 -9.29 3.29 21.93
CA GLY A 110 -10.39 4.00 21.25
C GLY A 110 -11.50 4.55 22.16
N ALA A 111 -11.33 4.58 23.48
CA ALA A 111 -12.35 5.13 24.40
C ALA A 111 -11.76 5.92 25.59
N GLY A 112 -10.74 6.72 25.32
CA GLY A 112 -10.25 7.71 26.28
C GLY A 112 -9.47 8.79 25.55
N PRO A 113 -9.59 10.07 25.93
CA PRO A 113 -8.77 11.13 25.36
C PRO A 113 -7.30 10.74 25.53
N LYS A 114 -6.60 10.47 24.42
CA LYS A 114 -5.16 10.28 24.45
C LYS A 114 -4.57 11.59 24.97
N ARG A 115 -4.15 11.55 26.24
CA ARG A 115 -3.51 12.64 26.98
C ARG A 115 -2.60 13.41 26.03
N PRO A 116 -2.76 14.73 25.88
CA PRO A 116 -1.94 15.49 24.95
C PRO A 116 -0.47 15.28 25.32
N LYS A 117 0.33 14.83 24.35
CA LYS A 117 1.76 15.18 24.37
C LYS A 117 1.77 16.71 24.39
N SER A 118 2.52 17.28 25.35
CA SER A 118 2.57 18.71 25.70
C SER A 118 2.19 19.66 24.58
N PRO A 119 1.50 20.79 24.90
CA PRO A 119 1.11 21.76 23.89
C PRO A 119 2.35 22.22 23.15
N VAL A 120 2.48 21.79 21.90
CA VAL A 120 3.28 22.52 20.94
C VAL A 120 2.52 23.82 20.77
N ARG A 121 2.92 24.81 21.57
CA ARG A 121 2.62 26.24 21.41
C ARG A 121 2.49 26.54 19.92
N ASP A 122 1.33 27.04 19.51
CA ASP A 122 1.08 27.85 18.31
C ASP A 122 2.16 27.78 17.24
N GLU A 123 2.50 26.57 16.77
CA GLU A 123 3.35 26.43 15.61
C GLU A 123 2.39 26.64 14.45
N VAL A 124 2.27 27.91 14.05
CA VAL A 124 1.55 28.33 12.85
C VAL A 124 2.07 27.44 11.73
N ILE A 125 1.27 26.43 11.37
CA ILE A 125 1.66 25.42 10.39
C ILE A 125 1.83 26.17 9.08
N PRO A 126 3.06 26.25 8.53
CA PRO A 126 3.28 27.01 7.31
C PRO A 126 2.43 26.37 6.21
N SER A 127 1.48 27.14 5.68
CA SER A 127 0.78 26.76 4.46
C SER A 127 1.83 26.60 3.37
N PRO A 128 1.72 25.58 2.49
CA PRO A 128 2.63 25.46 1.37
C PRO A 128 2.61 26.74 0.54
N SER A 129 3.78 27.16 0.06
CA SER A 129 3.90 28.32 -0.83
C SER A 129 3.26 27.99 -2.16
N GLN A 130 2.27 28.79 -2.56
CA GLN A 130 1.56 28.57 -3.82
C GLN A 130 2.50 28.89 -5.00
N PRO A 131 2.42 28.11 -6.10
CA PRO A 131 3.14 28.43 -7.32
C PRO A 131 2.80 29.85 -7.80
N ASP A 132 3.81 30.58 -8.25
CA ASP A 132 3.67 31.96 -8.72
C ASP A 132 2.85 31.99 -10.02
N PRO A 133 1.66 32.62 -10.04
CA PRO A 133 0.80 32.63 -11.22
C PRO A 133 1.39 33.44 -12.40
N ALA A 134 2.40 34.28 -12.15
CA ALA A 134 3.09 35.02 -13.21
C ALA A 134 4.13 34.16 -13.96
N ARG A 135 4.49 32.98 -13.42
CA ARG A 135 5.43 32.06 -14.06
C ARG A 135 4.72 31.08 -14.99
N PRO A 136 5.42 30.56 -16.01
CA PRO A 136 4.91 29.44 -16.79
C PRO A 136 4.51 28.28 -15.88
N PHE A 137 3.38 27.64 -16.19
CA PHE A 137 2.88 26.52 -15.42
C PHE A 137 3.86 25.34 -15.43
N ASP A 138 4.24 24.89 -14.24
CA ASP A 138 5.02 23.67 -14.02
C ASP A 138 4.16 22.61 -13.33
N THR A 139 4.01 21.45 -13.97
CA THR A 139 3.24 20.32 -13.43
C THR A 139 3.87 19.71 -12.18
N ARG A 140 5.20 19.76 -12.05
CA ARG A 140 5.92 19.24 -10.87
C ARG A 140 5.70 20.15 -9.67
N GLU A 141 5.87 21.46 -9.86
CA GLU A 141 5.61 22.44 -8.80
C GLU A 141 4.16 22.37 -8.31
N ALA A 142 3.21 22.20 -9.24
CA ALA A 142 1.80 21.99 -8.89
C ALA A 142 1.58 20.67 -8.12
N ALA A 143 2.26 19.58 -8.48
CA ALA A 143 2.17 18.31 -7.78
C ALA A 143 2.74 18.40 -6.35
N ASP A 144 3.90 19.01 -6.20
CA ASP A 144 4.55 19.22 -4.90
C ASP A 144 3.66 20.07 -3.99
N TYR A 145 3.00 21.10 -4.53
CA TYR A 145 2.03 21.90 -3.79
C TYR A 145 0.84 21.07 -3.30
N VAL A 146 0.26 20.22 -4.15
CA VAL A 146 -0.86 19.34 -3.79
C VAL A 146 -0.44 18.37 -2.68
N ILE A 147 0.73 17.76 -2.81
CA ILE A 147 1.27 16.82 -1.81
C ILE A 147 1.50 17.54 -0.48
N ALA A 148 2.09 18.74 -0.51
CA ALA A 148 2.32 19.52 0.70
C ALA A 148 1.01 19.95 1.38
N SER A 149 -0.03 20.27 0.59
CA SER A 149 -1.38 20.59 1.09
C SER A 149 -2.04 19.38 1.76
N TRP A 150 -1.91 18.19 1.15
CA TRP A 150 -2.36 16.93 1.74
C TRP A 150 -1.64 16.61 3.06
N GLU A 151 -0.32 16.75 3.08
CA GLU A 151 0.46 16.51 4.31
C GLU A 151 0.13 17.50 5.43
N GLN A 152 -0.26 18.75 5.09
CA GLN A 152 -0.75 19.71 6.07
C GLN A 152 -2.03 19.22 6.75
N VAL A 153 -2.97 18.66 5.97
CA VAL A 153 -4.18 18.03 6.50
C VAL A 153 -3.83 16.84 7.40
N GLU A 154 -2.94 15.95 6.97
CA GLU A 154 -2.50 14.80 7.79
C GLU A 154 -1.84 15.24 9.10
N ARG A 155 -0.99 16.27 9.06
CA ARG A 155 -0.35 16.82 10.26
C ARG A 155 -1.37 17.43 11.22
N GLN A 156 -2.32 18.20 10.71
CA GLN A 156 -3.36 18.81 11.53
C GLN A 156 -4.29 17.76 12.15
N ALA A 157 -4.73 16.77 11.37
CA ALA A 157 -5.47 15.62 11.90
C ALA A 157 -4.63 14.85 12.94
N GLY A 158 -3.33 14.73 12.73
CA GLY A 158 -2.39 14.15 13.69
C GLY A 158 -2.34 14.92 15.02
N ALA A 159 -2.36 16.25 14.97
CA ALA A 159 -2.39 17.11 16.15
C ALA A 159 -3.68 16.93 16.97
N THR A 160 -4.80 16.62 16.31
CA THR A 160 -6.08 16.32 16.97
C THR A 160 -6.29 14.84 17.34
N GLY A 161 -5.31 13.98 17.04
CA GLY A 161 -5.32 12.55 17.40
C GLY A 161 -5.83 11.59 16.32
N PHE A 162 -6.19 12.09 15.14
CA PHE A 162 -6.70 11.33 13.99
C PHE A 162 -5.68 11.21 12.83
N GLY A 163 -4.37 11.24 13.14
CA GLY A 163 -3.32 11.15 12.12
C GLY A 163 -3.31 9.81 11.37
N ARG A 164 -2.84 9.82 10.11
CA ARG A 164 -2.78 8.64 9.25
C ARG A 164 -1.78 7.59 9.80
N GLY A 165 -2.24 6.33 9.88
CA GLY A 165 -1.38 5.19 10.22
C GLY A 165 -0.41 4.82 9.08
N PRO A 166 0.74 4.17 9.36
CA PRO A 166 1.76 3.86 8.36
C PRO A 166 1.28 2.92 7.24
N ALA A 167 0.35 2.01 7.54
CA ALA A 167 -0.24 1.08 6.58
C ALA A 167 -1.61 1.56 6.03
N GLN A 168 -2.14 2.65 6.59
CA GLN A 168 -3.47 3.15 6.22
C GLN A 168 -3.41 3.85 4.87
N THR A 169 -4.33 3.52 3.96
CA THR A 169 -4.39 4.19 2.66
C THR A 169 -4.91 5.63 2.80
N PRO A 170 -4.65 6.52 1.82
CA PRO A 170 -5.21 7.87 1.81
C PRO A 170 -6.74 7.90 1.87
N THR A 171 -7.41 6.94 1.21
CA THR A 171 -8.87 6.79 1.25
C THR A 171 -9.36 6.41 2.65
N GLU A 172 -8.77 5.37 3.25
CA GLU A 172 -9.10 4.95 4.62
C GLU A 172 -8.85 6.04 5.66
N PHE A 173 -7.84 6.89 5.44
CA PHE A 173 -7.58 8.06 6.28
C PHE A 173 -8.73 9.06 6.23
N LEU A 174 -9.18 9.44 5.02
CA LEU A 174 -10.30 10.38 4.88
C LEU A 174 -11.62 9.80 5.39
N ASP A 175 -11.87 8.51 5.19
CA ASP A 175 -13.07 7.85 5.70
C ASP A 175 -13.11 7.89 7.24
N ALA A 176 -11.99 7.59 7.89
CA ALA A 176 -11.87 7.70 9.35
C ALA A 176 -12.03 9.15 9.83
N LEU A 177 -11.48 10.11 9.09
CA LEU A 177 -11.54 11.54 9.42
C LEU A 177 -12.97 12.08 9.29
N ARG A 178 -13.70 11.69 8.24
CA ARG A 178 -15.12 12.01 8.04
C ARG A 178 -16.04 11.36 9.08
N ALA A 179 -15.65 10.21 9.62
CA ALA A 179 -16.39 9.58 10.71
C ALA A 179 -16.22 10.36 12.04
N ALA A 180 -15.10 11.07 12.20
CA ALA A 180 -14.80 11.88 13.38
C ALA A 180 -15.33 13.31 13.29
N TYR A 181 -15.36 13.89 12.09
CA TYR A 181 -15.66 15.30 11.85
C TYR A 181 -16.70 15.48 10.74
N PRO A 182 -17.68 16.40 10.88
CA PRO A 182 -18.60 16.73 9.81
C PRO A 182 -17.86 17.49 8.71
N MET A 183 -17.42 16.75 7.68
CA MET A 183 -16.64 17.28 6.56
C MET A 183 -17.45 17.31 5.27
N ASP A 184 -17.12 18.26 4.39
CA ASP A 184 -17.67 18.33 3.04
C ASP A 184 -17.14 17.16 2.19
N GLU A 185 -18.05 16.27 1.79
CA GLU A 185 -17.73 15.07 1.00
C GLU A 185 -17.09 15.40 -0.34
N ARG A 186 -17.53 16.49 -1.01
CA ARG A 186 -16.99 16.89 -2.30
C ARG A 186 -15.57 17.41 -2.15
N ALA A 187 -15.31 18.25 -1.16
CA ALA A 187 -13.97 18.75 -0.88
C ALA A 187 -12.99 17.60 -0.54
N CYS A 188 -13.41 16.64 0.28
CA CYS A 188 -12.60 15.45 0.59
C CYS A 188 -12.30 14.61 -0.66
N ALA A 189 -13.33 14.31 -1.47
CA ALA A 189 -13.18 13.51 -2.68
C ALA A 189 -12.29 14.20 -3.72
N GLU A 190 -12.44 15.52 -3.89
CA GLU A 190 -11.64 16.31 -4.81
C GLU A 190 -10.18 16.37 -4.37
N LEU A 191 -9.92 16.66 -3.09
CA LEU A 191 -8.56 16.67 -2.54
C LEU A 191 -7.87 15.32 -2.69
N LEU A 192 -8.58 14.22 -2.41
CA LEU A 192 -8.07 12.86 -2.61
C LEU A 192 -7.69 12.58 -4.07
N ALA A 193 -8.56 12.96 -5.00
CA ALA A 193 -8.32 12.77 -6.43
C ALA A 193 -7.12 13.59 -6.93
N LEU A 194 -6.99 14.85 -6.48
CA LEU A 194 -5.84 15.69 -6.79
C LEU A 194 -4.55 15.10 -6.23
N TYR A 195 -4.56 14.63 -4.97
CA TYR A 195 -3.40 13.99 -4.34
C TYR A 195 -2.95 12.72 -5.08
N GLN A 196 -3.89 11.84 -5.42
CA GLN A 196 -3.58 10.62 -6.18
C GLN A 196 -2.99 10.97 -7.56
N ARG A 197 -3.54 11.97 -8.25
CA ARG A 197 -3.01 12.43 -9.54
C ARG A 197 -1.63 13.04 -9.39
N ALA A 198 -1.40 13.90 -8.40
CA ALA A 198 -0.08 14.47 -8.12
C ALA A 198 0.98 13.38 -7.88
N ARG A 199 0.60 12.27 -7.22
CA ARG A 199 1.54 11.20 -6.87
C ARG A 199 1.82 10.21 -8.00
N PHE A 200 0.85 9.96 -8.88
CA PHE A 200 0.93 8.88 -9.88
C PHE A 200 0.82 9.34 -11.34
N ASP A 201 0.29 10.52 -11.62
CA ASP A 201 -0.01 11.02 -12.98
C ASP A 201 0.06 12.56 -13.06
N HIS A 202 1.11 13.16 -12.49
CA HIS A 202 1.23 14.61 -12.35
C HIS A 202 1.30 15.37 -13.69
N VAL A 203 1.66 14.68 -14.77
CA VAL A 203 1.72 15.27 -16.12
C VAL A 203 0.34 15.75 -16.60
N ARG A 204 -0.75 15.21 -16.04
CA ARG A 204 -2.14 15.62 -16.35
C ARG A 204 -2.69 16.71 -15.44
N LEU A 205 -1.86 17.32 -14.60
CA LEU A 205 -2.26 18.46 -13.79
C LEU A 205 -2.46 19.70 -14.67
N ARG A 206 -3.39 20.56 -14.24
CA ARG A 206 -3.78 21.79 -14.94
C ARG A 206 -3.38 23.03 -14.13
N PRO A 207 -3.29 24.22 -14.74
CA PRO A 207 -2.89 25.45 -14.03
C PRO A 207 -3.72 25.79 -12.78
N ASP A 208 -4.99 25.41 -12.73
CA ASP A 208 -5.91 25.61 -11.60
C ASP A 208 -5.70 24.62 -10.44
N THR A 209 -4.86 23.60 -10.61
CA THR A 209 -4.66 22.50 -9.64
C THR A 209 -4.30 23.02 -8.26
N ALA A 210 -3.32 23.92 -8.17
CA ALA A 210 -2.85 24.43 -6.88
C ALA A 210 -3.97 25.21 -6.15
N ALA A 211 -4.71 26.06 -6.88
CA ALA A 211 -5.82 26.81 -6.32
C ALA A 211 -6.95 25.89 -5.80
N ARG A 212 -7.28 24.83 -6.56
CA ARG A 212 -8.30 23.85 -6.17
C ARG A 212 -7.87 23.01 -4.97
N ALA A 213 -6.62 22.54 -4.96
CA ALA A 213 -6.07 21.79 -3.84
C ALA A 213 -6.08 22.62 -2.56
N ARG A 214 -5.69 23.90 -2.65
CA ARG A 214 -5.78 24.84 -1.54
C ARG A 214 -7.20 24.99 -1.02
N ALA A 215 -8.16 25.30 -1.90
CA ALA A 215 -9.54 25.50 -1.51
C ALA A 215 -10.12 24.26 -0.81
N CYS A 216 -9.86 23.07 -1.33
CA CYS A 216 -10.32 21.83 -0.70
C CYS A 216 -9.60 21.56 0.63
N ALA A 217 -8.29 21.78 0.71
CA ALA A 217 -7.52 21.61 1.94
C ALA A 217 -7.98 22.58 3.03
N ASP A 218 -8.24 23.85 2.69
CA ASP A 218 -8.74 24.86 3.63
C ASP A 218 -10.11 24.47 4.22
N ILE A 219 -11.01 23.91 3.41
CA ILE A 219 -12.31 23.39 3.88
C ILE A 219 -12.10 22.24 4.87
N VAL A 220 -11.24 21.27 4.53
CA VAL A 220 -10.97 20.11 5.40
C VAL A 220 -10.29 20.55 6.70
N LEU A 221 -9.29 21.42 6.62
CA LEU A 221 -8.60 21.99 7.79
C LEU A 221 -9.58 22.77 8.68
N GLY A 222 -10.45 23.58 8.09
CA GLY A 222 -11.50 24.32 8.80
C GLY A 222 -12.45 23.41 9.58
N ALA A 223 -12.83 22.28 9.00
CA ALA A 223 -13.66 21.29 9.69
C ALA A 223 -12.94 20.66 10.90
N ILE A 224 -11.64 20.36 10.78
CA ILE A 224 -10.82 19.83 11.89
C ILE A 224 -10.68 20.85 13.01
N THR A 225 -10.44 22.13 12.69
CA THR A 225 -10.24 23.17 13.70
C THR A 225 -11.54 23.59 14.38
N ALA A 226 -12.65 23.71 13.65
CA ALA A 226 -13.93 24.14 14.20
C ALA A 226 -14.55 23.12 15.18
N SER A 227 -14.25 21.84 15.00
CA SER A 227 -14.75 20.75 15.82
C SER A 227 -13.84 20.40 17.01
N TRP A 228 -12.61 20.94 17.02
CA TRP A 228 -11.64 20.71 18.08
C TRP A 228 -11.78 21.78 19.18
N SER A 229 -12.25 21.38 20.36
CA SER A 229 -12.17 22.21 21.57
C SER A 229 -10.91 21.85 22.37
N PRO A 230 -10.01 22.80 22.65
CA PRO A 230 -8.87 22.54 23.50
C PRO A 230 -9.33 22.27 24.96
N PRO A 231 -8.66 21.38 25.70
CA PRO A 231 -8.95 21.12 27.11
C PRO A 231 -8.56 22.28 28.03
#